data_AF-A0A6N0HV40-F1
#
_entry.id   AF-A0A6N0HV40-F1
#
_cell.length_a   1.000
_cell.length_b   1.000
_cell.length_c   1.000
_cell.angle_alpha   90.00
_cell.angle_beta   90.00
_cell.angle_gamma   90.00
#
_symmetry.space_group_name_H-M   'P 1'
#
loop_
_entity.id
_entity.type
_entity.pdbx_description
1 polymer ?
#
loop_
_entity_poly.entity_id
_entity_poly.type
_entity_poly.pdbx_seq_one_letter_code
_entity_poly.pdbx_strand_id
1 'polypeptide(L)'
;MFNKVVLITGMPRSGTSWLGQIVDSSPDVAYRLEPLFSYRYKNIINKESDALSINRFLKSIYLTTDEFICQTESRSIGRYPSYHKNESPSVLAIKTTRHHELLSKYLRCIDDLEVVSIVRHPCAVINSWISTDKEFKDKGCSVAIDWKSGVCRKDGIGESWGLMTG
;
A
#
# COMPACT_ATOMS: atom_id res chain seq x y z
N MET A 1 13.47 -9.80 14.76
CA MET A 1 13.83 -9.27 13.43
C MET A 1 13.11 -10.15 12.43
N PHE A 2 12.42 -9.57 11.43
CA PHE A 2 11.70 -10.36 10.44
C PHE A 2 12.70 -11.13 9.56
N ASN A 3 12.27 -12.29 9.06
CA ASN A 3 13.02 -13.10 8.09
C ASN A 3 12.32 -13.17 6.72
N LYS A 4 11.02 -12.83 6.65
CA LYS A 4 10.23 -12.79 5.42
C LYS A 4 9.55 -11.43 5.22
N VAL A 5 9.48 -10.98 3.98
CA VAL A 5 8.69 -9.80 3.56
C VAL A 5 7.54 -10.25 2.67
N VAL A 6 6.33 -9.77 2.97
CA VAL A 6 5.15 -9.95 2.14
C VAL A 6 4.71 -8.59 1.59
N LEU A 7 4.65 -8.45 0.27
CA LEU A 7 4.14 -7.25 -0.38
C LEU A 7 2.72 -7.50 -0.91
N ILE A 8 1.74 -6.86 -0.29
CA ILE A 8 0.35 -6.84 -0.75
C ILE A 8 0.18 -5.65 -1.68
N THR A 9 -0.16 -5.93 -2.94
CA THR A 9 -0.31 -4.89 -3.94
C THR A 9 -1.52 -5.12 -4.84
N GLY A 10 -1.89 -4.09 -5.60
CA GLY A 10 -3.01 -4.08 -6.52
C GLY A 10 -3.45 -2.64 -6.78
N MET A 11 -4.30 -2.45 -7.78
CA MET A 11 -4.84 -1.12 -8.06
C MET A 11 -5.64 -0.61 -6.85
N PRO A 12 -5.67 0.71 -6.59
CA PRO A 12 -6.60 1.29 -5.63
C PRO A 12 -8.03 0.77 -5.88
N ARG A 13 -8.84 0.63 -4.82
CA ARG A 13 -10.22 0.08 -4.88
C ARG A 13 -10.33 -1.41 -5.26
N SER A 14 -9.23 -2.16 -5.29
CA SER A 14 -9.25 -3.60 -5.59
C SER A 14 -9.43 -4.51 -4.36
N GLY A 15 -9.61 -3.94 -3.17
CA GLY A 15 -9.78 -4.72 -1.92
C GLY A 15 -8.48 -4.99 -1.16
N THR A 16 -7.36 -4.33 -1.52
CA THR A 16 -6.06 -4.49 -0.85
C THR A 16 -6.10 -4.21 0.65
N SER A 17 -6.90 -3.24 1.12
CA SER A 17 -7.06 -2.98 2.56
C SER A 17 -7.73 -4.14 3.29
N TRP A 18 -8.78 -4.75 2.70
CA TRP A 18 -9.46 -5.91 3.27
C TRP A 18 -8.52 -7.11 3.37
N LEU A 19 -7.82 -7.43 2.26
CA LEU A 19 -6.81 -8.48 2.24
C LEU A 19 -5.68 -8.21 3.25
N GLY A 20 -5.24 -6.95 3.36
CA GLY A 20 -4.26 -6.53 4.35
C GLY A 20 -4.68 -6.83 5.78
N GLN A 21 -5.95 -6.61 6.13
CA GLN A 21 -6.46 -6.95 7.48
C GLN A 21 -6.57 -8.46 7.73
N ILE A 22 -6.76 -9.28 6.69
CA ILE A 22 -6.71 -10.74 6.80
C ILE A 22 -5.28 -11.19 7.07
N VAL A 23 -4.30 -10.68 6.33
CA VAL A 23 -2.88 -11.00 6.56
C VAL A 23 -2.45 -10.52 7.96
N ASP A 24 -2.91 -9.34 8.37
CA ASP A 24 -2.69 -8.80 9.69
C ASP A 24 -3.39 -9.57 10.82
N SER A 25 -4.33 -10.49 10.53
CA SER A 25 -4.95 -11.27 11.61
C SER A 25 -4.00 -12.31 12.21
N SER A 26 -2.87 -12.60 11.56
CA SER A 26 -1.84 -13.49 12.09
C SER A 26 -1.06 -12.81 13.24
N PRO A 27 -0.81 -13.50 14.36
CA PRO A 27 -0.01 -12.96 15.46
C PRO A 27 1.46 -12.76 15.06
N ASP A 28 1.94 -13.45 14.03
CA ASP A 28 3.34 -13.43 13.60
C ASP A 28 3.62 -12.49 12.42
N VAL A 29 2.66 -11.59 12.14
CA VAL A 29 2.76 -10.56 11.10
C VAL A 29 2.83 -9.16 11.70
N ALA A 30 3.83 -8.39 11.30
CA ALA A 30 3.89 -6.94 11.44
C ALA A 30 3.37 -6.27 10.16
N TYR A 31 2.08 -5.86 10.14
CA TYR A 31 1.47 -5.21 8.98
C TYR A 31 1.72 -3.69 8.93
N ARG A 32 2.07 -3.17 7.76
CA ARG A 32 2.42 -1.76 7.52
C ARG A 32 1.69 -1.21 6.30
N LEU A 33 0.87 -0.18 6.51
CA LEU A 33 0.08 0.48 5.47
C LEU A 33 0.89 1.58 4.76
N GLU A 34 1.00 1.48 3.43
CA GLU A 34 1.48 2.54 2.53
C GLU A 34 2.68 3.35 3.08
N PRO A 35 3.78 2.70 3.51
CA PRO A 35 4.86 3.38 4.22
C PRO A 35 5.46 4.54 3.42
N LEU A 36 5.64 4.40 2.10
CA LEU A 36 6.17 5.46 1.23
C LEU A 36 5.20 6.62 0.97
N PHE A 37 3.92 6.47 1.35
CA PHE A 37 2.94 7.56 1.33
C PHE A 37 2.91 8.33 2.65
N SER A 38 3.36 7.71 3.76
CA SER A 38 3.38 8.38 5.05
C SER A 38 4.36 9.55 5.03
N TYR A 39 4.05 10.62 5.77
CA TYR A 39 4.92 11.79 5.85
C TYR A 39 6.35 11.43 6.28
N ARG A 40 6.48 10.47 7.20
CA ARG A 40 7.75 10.04 7.79
C ARG A 40 8.70 9.34 6.82
N TYR A 41 8.19 8.56 5.87
CA TYR A 41 9.01 7.78 4.94
C TYR A 41 8.80 8.15 3.48
N LYS A 42 8.13 9.28 3.22
CA LYS A 42 7.81 9.75 1.88
C LYS A 42 9.07 9.79 1.01
N ASN A 43 9.05 9.04 -0.09
CA ASN A 43 10.12 8.98 -1.09
C ASN A 43 11.51 8.61 -0.56
N ILE A 44 11.62 7.97 0.62
CA ILE A 44 12.92 7.56 1.17
C ILE A 44 13.59 6.45 0.33
N ILE A 45 12.79 5.72 -0.45
CA ILE A 45 13.23 4.72 -1.43
C ILE A 45 12.69 5.13 -2.82
N ASN A 46 13.50 4.90 -3.84
CA ASN A 46 13.21 5.15 -5.25
C ASN A 46 13.84 4.05 -6.14
N LYS A 47 13.80 4.22 -7.47
CA LYS A 47 14.33 3.24 -8.43
C LYS A 47 15.85 3.16 -8.42
N GLU A 48 16.51 4.18 -7.91
CA GLU A 48 17.97 4.31 -7.81
C GLU A 48 18.50 3.71 -6.50
N SER A 49 17.62 3.48 -5.52
CA SER A 49 17.98 2.90 -4.22
C SER A 49 18.63 1.53 -4.37
N ASP A 50 19.63 1.29 -3.53
CA ASP A 50 20.35 0.02 -3.43
C ASP A 50 19.71 -0.93 -2.39
N ALA A 51 20.17 -2.18 -2.37
CA ALA A 51 19.66 -3.19 -1.45
C ALA A 51 19.88 -2.82 0.02
N LEU A 52 20.99 -2.13 0.34
CA LEU A 52 21.28 -1.68 1.69
C LEU A 52 20.27 -0.63 2.17
N SER A 53 19.91 0.33 1.33
CA SER A 53 18.93 1.37 1.65
C SER A 53 17.53 0.80 1.79
N ILE A 54 17.16 -0.14 0.91
CA ILE A 54 15.88 -0.88 1.02
C ILE A 54 15.82 -1.65 2.34
N ASN A 55 16.88 -2.38 2.70
CA ASN A 55 16.94 -3.10 3.97
C ASN A 55 16.85 -2.18 5.19
N ARG A 56 17.50 -1.01 5.16
CA ARG A 56 17.37 0.00 6.23
C ARG A 56 15.93 0.51 6.35
N PHE A 57 15.27 0.75 5.22
CA PHE A 57 13.87 1.15 5.18
C PHE A 57 12.96 0.05 5.77
N LEU A 58 13.10 -1.20 5.34
CA LEU A 58 12.32 -2.33 5.85
C LEU A 58 12.47 -2.50 7.37
N LYS A 59 13.70 -2.42 7.90
CA LYS A 59 13.96 -2.44 9.35
C LYS A 59 13.28 -1.26 10.05
N SER A 60 13.34 -0.07 9.45
CA SER A 60 12.75 1.14 10.03
C SER A 60 11.23 1.07 10.10
N ILE A 61 10.55 0.57 9.06
CA ILE A 61 9.10 0.42 9.06
C ILE A 61 8.66 -0.77 9.92
N TYR A 62 9.46 -1.83 10.05
CA TYR A 62 9.16 -2.93 10.97
C TYR A 62 9.11 -2.43 12.42
N LEU A 63 10.02 -1.56 12.84
CA LEU A 63 10.11 -1.01 14.20
C LEU A 63 9.24 0.24 14.42
N THR A 64 8.53 0.72 13.40
CA THR A 64 7.83 2.00 13.50
C THR A 64 6.60 1.93 14.40
N THR A 65 6.31 3.05 15.05
CA THR A 65 5.06 3.29 15.79
C THR A 65 4.21 4.37 15.14
N ASP A 66 4.50 4.71 13.88
CA ASP A 66 3.77 5.71 13.11
C ASP A 66 2.27 5.36 13.02
N GLU A 67 1.41 6.27 13.45
CA GLU A 67 -0.03 6.02 13.62
C GLU A 67 -0.72 5.66 12.30
N PHE A 68 -0.29 6.30 11.20
CA PHE A 68 -0.84 6.02 9.87
C PHE A 68 -0.41 4.64 9.38
N ILE A 69 0.88 4.32 9.47
CA ILE A 69 1.43 3.05 8.97
C ILE A 69 0.89 1.86 9.80
N CYS A 70 0.78 2.02 11.12
CA CYS A 70 0.27 1.01 12.04
C CYS A 70 -1.27 1.01 12.15
N GLN A 71 -1.93 2.01 11.55
CA GLN A 71 -3.38 2.22 11.54
C GLN A 71 -3.99 2.30 12.96
N THR A 72 -3.27 2.86 13.92
CA THR A 72 -3.67 2.86 15.34
C THR A 72 -4.99 3.59 15.56
N GLU A 73 -5.20 4.74 14.92
CA GLU A 73 -6.46 5.50 14.99
C GLU A 73 -7.64 4.69 14.43
N SER A 74 -7.46 4.03 13.28
CA SER A 74 -8.53 3.21 12.70
C SER A 74 -8.92 2.03 13.58
N ARG A 75 -7.99 1.51 14.38
CA ARG A 75 -8.25 0.46 15.37
C ARG A 75 -8.92 1.01 16.63
N SER A 76 -8.48 2.17 17.13
CA SER A 76 -9.06 2.77 18.34
C SER A 76 -10.53 3.14 18.16
N ILE A 77 -10.95 3.54 16.94
CA ILE A 77 -12.34 3.84 16.61
C ILE A 77 -13.16 2.62 16.15
N GLY A 78 -12.59 1.41 16.18
CA GLY A 78 -13.27 0.18 15.79
C GLY A 78 -13.52 0.00 14.28
N ARG A 79 -12.89 0.81 13.42
CA ARG A 79 -12.98 0.66 11.96
C ARG A 79 -12.20 -0.57 11.47
N TYR A 80 -11.08 -0.89 12.11
CA TYR A 80 -10.35 -2.13 11.90
C TYR A 80 -10.27 -2.96 13.18
N PRO A 81 -10.22 -4.30 13.05
CA PRO A 81 -10.01 -5.17 14.20
C PRO A 81 -8.63 -4.93 14.83
N SER A 82 -8.52 -5.23 16.11
CA SER A 82 -7.25 -5.30 16.83
C SER A 82 -6.91 -6.76 17.06
N TYR A 83 -5.65 -7.13 16.79
CA TYR A 83 -5.18 -8.51 16.93
C TYR A 83 -4.06 -8.57 17.96
N HIS A 84 -4.00 -9.67 18.70
CA HIS A 84 -2.84 -9.98 19.53
C HIS A 84 -1.64 -10.30 18.62
N LYS A 85 -0.49 -9.71 18.90
CA LYS A 85 0.76 -9.90 18.14
C LYS A 85 1.83 -10.51 19.00
N ASN A 86 2.68 -11.33 18.39
CA ASN A 86 3.93 -11.76 19.01
C ASN A 86 4.82 -10.52 19.25
N GLU A 87 5.67 -10.56 20.28
CA GLU A 87 6.61 -9.47 20.58
C GLU A 87 7.59 -9.22 19.42
N SER A 88 7.95 -10.28 18.69
CA SER A 88 8.85 -10.22 17.53
C SER A 88 8.29 -11.02 16.36
N PRO A 89 7.33 -10.46 15.61
CA PRO A 89 6.76 -11.09 14.43
C PRO A 89 7.85 -11.47 13.40
N SER A 90 7.81 -12.70 12.89
CA SER A 90 8.79 -13.14 11.89
C SER A 90 8.54 -12.58 10.48
N VAL A 91 7.31 -12.11 10.21
CA VAL A 91 6.90 -11.61 8.88
C VAL A 91 6.63 -10.10 8.92
N LEU A 92 7.22 -9.36 7.97
CA LEU A 92 6.86 -7.97 7.67
C LEU A 92 5.91 -7.95 6.47
N ALA A 93 4.64 -7.58 6.67
CA ALA A 93 3.69 -7.41 5.59
C ALA A 93 3.51 -5.93 5.25
N ILE A 94 3.67 -5.56 3.98
CA ILE A 94 3.57 -4.19 3.49
C ILE A 94 2.45 -4.14 2.47
N LYS A 95 1.52 -3.20 2.64
CA LYS A 95 0.47 -2.95 1.64
C LYS A 95 0.78 -1.68 0.86
N THR A 96 0.79 -1.75 -0.48
CA THR A 96 0.80 -0.55 -1.34
C THR A 96 -0.06 -0.64 -2.60
N THR A 97 -0.72 0.47 -2.95
CA THR A 97 -1.47 0.65 -4.22
C THR A 97 -0.91 1.77 -5.09
N ARG A 98 0.29 2.26 -4.77
CA ARG A 98 0.89 3.44 -5.44
C ARG A 98 2.21 3.07 -6.10
N HIS A 99 3.14 2.54 -5.31
CA HIS A 99 4.54 2.40 -5.72
C HIS A 99 4.83 1.14 -6.54
N HIS A 100 3.97 0.83 -7.51
CA HIS A 100 4.12 -0.33 -8.40
C HIS A 100 5.44 -0.27 -9.20
N GLU A 101 5.94 0.94 -9.46
CA GLU A 101 7.21 1.18 -10.13
C GLU A 101 8.44 0.66 -9.37
N LEU A 102 8.31 0.43 -8.06
CA LEU A 102 9.35 -0.14 -7.20
C LEU A 102 9.32 -1.67 -7.15
N LEU A 103 8.28 -2.32 -7.67
CA LEU A 103 8.13 -3.78 -7.60
C LEU A 103 9.34 -4.50 -8.18
N SER A 104 9.81 -4.09 -9.37
CA SER A 104 10.99 -4.68 -10.00
C SER A 104 12.26 -4.50 -9.17
N LYS A 105 12.37 -3.39 -8.41
CA LYS A 105 13.50 -3.13 -7.53
C LYS A 105 13.41 -4.01 -6.29
N TYR A 106 12.24 -4.13 -5.68
CA TYR A 106 12.01 -5.01 -4.53
C TYR A 106 12.32 -6.47 -4.85
N LEU A 107 11.86 -6.98 -5.99
CA LEU A 107 12.16 -8.34 -6.44
C LEU A 107 13.65 -8.63 -6.63
N ARG A 108 14.47 -7.61 -6.92
CA ARG A 108 15.92 -7.76 -7.09
C ARG A 108 16.73 -7.58 -5.81
N CYS A 109 16.17 -6.89 -4.81
CA CYS A 109 16.94 -6.40 -3.66
C CYS A 109 16.48 -6.97 -2.32
N ILE A 110 15.37 -7.70 -2.28
CA ILE A 110 14.83 -8.33 -1.09
C ILE A 110 14.92 -9.85 -1.29
N ASP A 111 15.70 -10.53 -0.45
CA ASP A 111 16.05 -11.94 -0.64
C ASP A 111 14.85 -12.89 -0.46
N ASP A 112 14.04 -12.70 0.60
CA ASP A 112 12.82 -13.48 0.87
C ASP A 112 11.57 -12.59 0.76
N LEU A 113 11.21 -12.27 -0.48
CA LEU A 113 10.03 -11.48 -0.83
C LEU A 113 8.94 -12.35 -1.44
N GLU A 114 7.76 -12.31 -0.83
CA GLU A 114 6.53 -12.86 -1.38
C GLU A 114 5.61 -11.72 -1.83
N VAL A 115 5.08 -11.79 -3.06
CA VAL A 115 4.19 -10.75 -3.60
C VAL A 115 2.79 -11.30 -3.76
N VAL A 116 1.83 -10.68 -3.08
CA VAL A 116 0.40 -10.97 -3.20
C VAL A 116 -0.25 -9.82 -3.95
N SER A 117 -0.49 -10.01 -5.25
CA SER A 117 -1.16 -9.03 -6.11
C SER A 117 -2.63 -9.37 -6.27
N ILE A 118 -3.52 -8.47 -5.85
CA ILE A 118 -4.96 -8.62 -6.04
C ILE A 118 -5.41 -7.91 -7.32
N VAL A 119 -6.15 -8.64 -8.15
CA VAL A 119 -6.75 -8.12 -9.38
C VAL A 119 -8.25 -8.10 -9.21
N ARG A 120 -8.86 -6.93 -9.44
CA ARG A 120 -10.31 -6.74 -9.48
C ARG A 120 -10.72 -6.27 -10.85
N HIS A 121 -11.89 -6.71 -11.32
CA HIS A 121 -12.42 -6.33 -12.62
C HIS A 121 -12.38 -4.80 -12.83
N PRO A 122 -11.84 -4.30 -13.96
CA PRO A 122 -11.60 -2.87 -14.17
C PRO A 122 -12.87 -2.03 -14.05
N CYS A 123 -14.01 -2.50 -14.59
CA CYS A 123 -15.28 -1.81 -14.44
C CYS A 123 -15.70 -1.65 -12.96
N ALA A 124 -15.43 -2.63 -12.11
CA ALA A 124 -15.76 -2.56 -10.69
C ALA A 124 -14.84 -1.60 -9.93
N VAL A 125 -13.56 -1.56 -10.28
CA VAL A 125 -12.58 -0.60 -9.74
C VAL A 125 -12.96 0.82 -10.10
N ILE A 126 -13.22 1.08 -11.39
CA ILE A 126 -13.63 2.40 -11.91
C ILE A 126 -14.94 2.85 -11.26
N ASN A 127 -15.95 1.98 -11.24
CA ASN A 127 -17.23 2.31 -10.59
C ASN A 127 -17.04 2.65 -9.11
N SER A 128 -16.25 1.85 -8.37
CA SER A 128 -15.96 2.12 -6.96
C SER A 128 -15.24 3.45 -6.73
N TRP A 129 -14.34 3.84 -7.65
CA TRP A 129 -13.64 5.12 -7.57
C TRP A 129 -14.61 6.29 -7.83
N ILE A 130 -15.39 6.24 -8.91
CA ILE A 130 -16.40 7.26 -9.25
C ILE A 130 -17.38 7.48 -8.10
N SER A 131 -17.82 6.42 -7.43
CA SER A 131 -18.79 6.51 -6.32
C SER A 131 -18.19 7.03 -5.00
N THR A 132 -16.90 7.36 -4.94
CA THR A 132 -16.25 7.86 -3.72
C THR A 132 -16.01 9.36 -3.83
N ASP A 133 -16.90 10.17 -3.24
CA ASP A 133 -16.83 11.64 -3.35
C ASP A 133 -15.44 12.20 -3.01
N LYS A 134 -14.86 11.80 -1.87
CA LYS A 134 -13.52 12.23 -1.41
C LYS A 134 -12.38 11.97 -2.41
N GLU A 135 -12.55 10.96 -3.26
CA GLU A 135 -11.51 10.50 -4.19
C GLU A 135 -11.79 10.91 -5.63
N PHE A 136 -12.99 11.38 -5.95
CA PHE A 136 -13.42 11.73 -7.30
C PHE A 136 -14.02 13.14 -7.34
N LYS A 137 -15.23 13.31 -6.79
CA LYS A 137 -15.95 14.59 -6.83
C LYS A 137 -15.22 15.72 -6.10
N ASP A 138 -14.73 15.46 -4.89
CA ASP A 138 -14.00 16.44 -4.07
C ASP A 138 -12.62 16.77 -4.65
N LYS A 139 -12.15 15.95 -5.60
CA LYS A 139 -10.94 16.18 -6.40
C LYS A 139 -11.22 16.90 -7.72
N GLY A 140 -12.47 17.30 -7.97
CA GLY A 140 -12.87 18.01 -9.18
C GLY A 140 -12.96 17.12 -10.42
N CYS A 141 -12.97 15.80 -10.25
CA CYS A 141 -13.06 14.86 -11.38
C CYS A 141 -14.47 14.84 -11.98
N SER A 142 -14.55 14.70 -13.30
CA SER A 142 -15.78 14.50 -14.07
C SER A 142 -15.79 13.13 -14.73
N VAL A 143 -16.92 12.41 -14.65
CA VAL A 143 -17.09 11.12 -15.31
C VAL A 143 -16.98 11.25 -16.83
N ALA A 144 -17.29 12.39 -17.44
CA ALA A 144 -17.17 12.53 -18.90
C ALA A 144 -15.70 12.59 -19.37
N ILE A 145 -14.78 12.99 -18.50
CA ILE A 145 -13.40 13.36 -18.87
C ILE A 145 -12.38 12.42 -18.20
N ASP A 146 -12.53 12.20 -16.90
CA ASP A 146 -11.43 11.72 -16.06
C ASP A 146 -11.45 10.24 -15.77
N TRP A 147 -12.59 9.57 -15.87
CA TRP A 147 -12.72 8.16 -15.49
C TRP A 147 -11.72 7.24 -16.21
N LYS A 148 -11.42 7.57 -17.48
CA LYS A 148 -10.55 6.77 -18.35
C LYS A 148 -9.08 7.00 -18.02
N SER A 149 -8.64 8.25 -17.87
CA SER A 149 -7.20 8.57 -17.71
C SER A 149 -6.78 8.72 -16.25
N GLY A 150 -7.70 9.03 -15.35
CA GLY A 150 -7.39 9.36 -13.97
C GLY A 150 -6.73 10.72 -13.76
N VAL A 151 -6.65 11.57 -14.80
CA VAL A 151 -5.74 12.73 -14.82
C VAL A 151 -6.03 13.74 -13.71
N CYS A 152 -7.29 13.99 -13.37
CA CYS A 152 -7.71 14.86 -12.27
C CYS A 152 -7.07 14.53 -10.90
N ARG A 153 -6.58 13.29 -10.74
CA ARG A 153 -6.12 12.76 -9.45
C ARG A 153 -4.75 12.10 -9.54
N LYS A 154 -4.00 12.30 -10.63
CA LYS A 154 -2.59 11.90 -10.75
C LYS A 154 -1.71 13.10 -10.40
N ASP A 155 -1.75 13.52 -9.14
CA ASP A 155 -1.04 14.68 -8.60
C ASP A 155 0.35 14.34 -8.03
N GLY A 156 0.73 13.05 -8.01
CA GLY A 156 2.03 12.61 -7.50
C GLY A 156 2.62 11.36 -8.18
N ILE A 157 3.88 11.10 -7.84
CA ILE A 157 4.61 9.89 -8.28
C ILE A 157 3.93 8.65 -7.70
N GLY A 158 3.77 7.61 -8.53
CA GLY A 158 3.16 6.35 -8.14
C GLY A 158 1.63 6.39 -8.07
N GLU A 159 0.97 7.46 -8.52
CA GLU A 159 -0.49 7.46 -8.53
C GLU A 159 -1.06 6.70 -9.73
N SER A 160 -1.74 5.60 -9.44
CA SER A 160 -2.34 4.69 -10.43
C SER A 160 -3.86 4.82 -10.42
N TRP A 161 -4.38 5.81 -11.17
CA TRP A 161 -5.81 6.06 -11.37
C TRP A 161 -6.22 5.92 -12.84
N GLY A 162 -7.46 5.52 -13.08
CA GLY A 162 -7.96 5.23 -14.42
C GLY A 162 -7.23 4.06 -15.10
N LEU A 163 -7.39 3.95 -16.42
CA LEU A 163 -6.62 3.05 -17.25
C LEU A 163 -5.24 3.66 -17.52
N MET A 164 -4.19 2.86 -17.36
CA MET A 164 -2.86 3.26 -17.80
C MET A 164 -2.84 3.20 -19.33
N THR A 165 -2.68 4.35 -19.98
CA THR A 165 -2.38 4.41 -21.41
C THR A 165 -0.90 4.04 -21.56
N GLY A 166 -0.64 2.93 -22.25
CA GLY A 166 0.71 2.51 -22.62
C GLY A 166 1.35 3.44 -23.62
#